data_AF-A0A661R200-F1
#
_entry.id   AF-A0A661R200-F1
#
_cell.length_a   1.000
_cell.length_b   1.000
_cell.length_c   1.000
_cell.angle_alpha   90.00
_cell.angle_beta   90.00
_cell.angle_gamma   90.00
#
_symmetry.space_group_name_H-M   'P 1'
#
loop_
_entity.id
_entity.type
_entity.pdbx_description
1 polymer ?
#
loop_
_entity_poly.entity_id
_entity_poly.type
_entity_poly.pdbx_seq_one_letter_code
_entity_poly.pdbx_strand_id
1 'polypeptide(L)'
;PQTPFRVKFDIFRRINQGGKPLKPQEIRNCMASKRARKFLKKLANSEEFKIATDYSINSTRMEDQELVLRFIGFYYSRFINNETLKYSGYMSDFLDNAIDILNDAKGETYKRIRNAFYRSMKNAAYFFGKYAFRKLKHEHLLPNARKQFINKSLFTTWSVLLNSYEPDDIKNKVNSNHLTEPLASEIENNNKYYDAITTGTNDLSKIKISFNVTKKILGDKL
;
A
#
# COMPACT_ATOMS: atom_id res chain seq x y z
N PRO A 1 -6.69 6.70 35.09
CA PRO A 1 -7.36 7.13 33.84
C PRO A 1 -6.35 7.22 32.67
N GLN A 2 -6.42 6.30 31.69
CA GLN A 2 -5.63 6.43 30.46
C GLN A 2 -6.32 7.40 29.51
N THR A 3 -5.63 8.49 29.14
CA THR A 3 -6.11 9.40 28.09
C THR A 3 -6.35 8.62 26.80
N PRO A 4 -7.55 8.71 26.18
CA PRO A 4 -7.85 8.04 24.93
C PRO A 4 -6.80 8.32 23.86
N PHE A 5 -6.47 7.31 23.05
CA PHE A 5 -5.37 7.38 22.08
C PHE A 5 -5.52 8.55 21.09
N ARG A 6 -6.75 8.84 20.65
CA ARG A 6 -7.08 9.99 19.80
C ARG A 6 -6.72 11.34 20.44
N VAL A 7 -7.00 11.49 21.74
CA VAL A 7 -6.67 12.71 22.48
C VAL A 7 -5.16 12.90 22.57
N LYS A 8 -4.39 11.83 22.78
CA LYS A 8 -2.92 11.88 22.72
C LYS A 8 -2.44 12.29 21.33
N PHE A 9 -3.04 11.75 20.27
CA PHE A 9 -2.72 12.09 18.88
C PHE A 9 -2.91 13.58 18.57
N ASP A 10 -4.04 14.14 19.02
CA ASP A 10 -4.35 15.55 18.81
C ASP A 10 -3.45 16.47 19.63
N ILE A 11 -3.10 16.07 20.86
CA ILE A 11 -2.13 16.78 21.69
C ILE A 11 -0.75 16.77 21.02
N PHE A 12 -0.26 15.61 20.55
CA PHE A 12 1.02 15.53 19.84
C PHE A 12 1.03 16.38 18.57
N ARG A 13 -0.06 16.40 17.78
CA ARG A 13 -0.17 17.27 16.59
C ARG A 13 -0.07 18.75 16.95
N ARG A 14 -0.69 19.18 18.07
CA ARG A 14 -0.67 20.59 18.52
C ARG A 14 0.69 21.00 19.09
N ILE A 15 1.35 20.12 19.83
CA ILE A 15 2.70 20.38 20.40
C ILE A 15 3.78 20.40 19.29
N ASN A 16 3.57 19.69 18.19
CA ASN A 16 4.48 19.58 17.04
C ASN A 16 4.56 20.86 16.17
N GLN A 17 4.34 22.04 16.75
CA GLN A 17 4.41 23.34 16.08
C GLN A 17 5.75 24.08 16.33
N GLY A 18 6.60 23.57 17.23
CA GLY A 18 7.98 24.05 17.40
C GLY A 18 9.00 23.13 16.70
N GLY A 19 9.91 23.69 15.89
CA GLY A 19 10.91 22.94 15.12
C GLY A 19 10.39 22.36 13.80
N LYS A 20 11.08 21.38 13.20
CA LYS A 20 10.62 20.70 11.96
C LYS A 20 9.47 19.76 12.30
N PRO A 21 8.23 20.02 11.84
CA PRO A 21 7.07 19.24 12.23
C PRO A 21 7.20 17.79 11.76
N LEU A 22 6.88 16.82 12.62
CA LEU A 22 6.71 15.42 12.25
C LEU A 22 5.60 15.25 11.20
N LYS A 23 5.85 14.41 10.17
CA LYS A 23 4.83 13.96 9.23
C LYS A 23 3.84 13.03 9.93
N PRO A 24 2.61 12.85 9.40
CA PRO A 24 1.60 11.97 10.00
C PRO A 24 2.10 10.55 10.32
N GLN A 25 2.91 9.95 9.43
CA GLN A 25 3.46 8.62 9.69
C GLN A 25 4.50 8.58 10.82
N GLU A 26 5.27 9.65 11.02
CA GLU A 26 6.21 9.74 12.14
C GLU A 26 5.45 9.84 13.47
N ILE A 27 4.32 10.58 13.51
CA ILE A 27 3.43 10.63 14.67
C ILE A 27 2.83 9.25 14.95
N ARG A 28 2.31 8.55 13.92
CA ARG A 28 1.84 7.15 14.03
C ARG A 28 2.89 6.23 14.61
N ASN A 29 4.13 6.36 14.16
CA ASN A 29 5.23 5.56 14.68
C ASN A 29 5.46 5.84 16.18
N CYS A 30 5.44 7.10 16.64
CA CYS A 30 5.54 7.43 18.07
C CYS A 30 4.42 6.81 18.91
N MET A 31 3.22 6.74 18.34
CA MET A 31 2.02 6.23 18.99
C MET A 31 1.90 4.69 18.92
N ALA A 32 2.64 4.05 18.02
CA ALA A 32 2.66 2.61 17.87
C ALA A 32 3.44 1.90 18.99
N SER A 33 2.90 0.76 19.45
CA SER A 33 3.56 -0.16 20.37
C SER A 33 4.93 -0.59 19.82
N LYS A 34 5.85 -0.98 20.72
CA LYS A 34 7.18 -1.47 20.33
C LYS A 34 7.10 -2.60 19.30
N ARG A 35 6.09 -3.47 19.44
CA ARG A 35 5.83 -4.59 18.52
C ARG A 35 5.38 -4.10 17.15
N ALA A 36 4.37 -3.23 17.09
CA ALA A 36 3.85 -2.67 15.84
C ALA A 36 4.94 -1.91 15.07
N ARG A 37 5.73 -1.05 15.75
CA ARG A 37 6.87 -0.35 15.17
C ARG A 37 7.91 -1.29 14.56
N LYS A 38 8.35 -2.29 15.32
CA LYS A 38 9.34 -3.28 14.86
C LYS A 38 8.81 -4.04 13.64
N PHE A 39 7.51 -4.33 13.62
CA PHE A 39 6.87 -5.03 12.52
C PHE A 39 6.80 -4.19 11.23
N LEU A 40 6.31 -2.95 11.30
CA LEU A 40 6.28 -2.03 10.16
C LEU A 40 7.67 -1.82 9.58
N LYS A 41 8.66 -1.55 10.44
CA LYS A 41 10.07 -1.43 10.02
C LYS A 41 10.59 -2.72 9.38
N LYS A 42 10.22 -3.90 9.90
CA LYS A 42 10.65 -5.18 9.32
C LYS A 42 10.07 -5.40 7.92
N LEU A 43 8.81 -5.10 7.70
CA LEU A 43 8.19 -5.22 6.38
C LEU A 43 8.75 -4.20 5.39
N ALA A 44 8.91 -2.94 5.81
CA ALA A 44 9.50 -1.88 4.98
C ALA A 44 10.96 -2.15 4.58
N ASN A 45 11.69 -2.93 5.38
CA ASN A 45 13.07 -3.32 5.08
C ASN A 45 13.20 -4.71 4.44
N SER A 46 12.08 -5.40 4.16
CA SER A 46 12.14 -6.73 3.57
C SER A 46 12.61 -6.67 2.12
N GLU A 47 13.28 -7.72 1.68
CA GLU A 47 13.81 -7.81 0.33
C GLU A 47 12.68 -7.79 -0.72
N GLU A 48 11.57 -8.47 -0.43
CA GLU A 48 10.41 -8.50 -1.31
C GLU A 48 9.88 -7.10 -1.57
N PHE A 49 9.73 -6.27 -0.52
CA PHE A 49 9.26 -4.90 -0.68
C PHE A 49 10.25 -4.01 -1.42
N LYS A 50 11.55 -4.15 -1.12
CA LYS A 50 12.60 -3.38 -1.81
C LYS A 50 12.65 -3.70 -3.30
N ILE A 51 12.62 -4.98 -3.67
CA ILE A 51 12.56 -5.41 -5.07
C ILE A 51 11.27 -4.90 -5.74
N ALA A 52 10.11 -5.12 -5.11
CA ALA A 52 8.82 -4.72 -5.68
C ALA A 52 8.66 -3.19 -5.81
N THR A 53 9.44 -2.40 -5.09
CA THR A 53 9.44 -0.94 -5.18
C THR A 53 10.67 -0.42 -5.93
N ASP A 54 11.48 -1.34 -6.46
CA ASP A 54 12.72 -1.09 -7.17
C ASP A 54 13.60 -0.06 -6.41
N TYR A 55 13.73 -0.31 -5.10
CA TYR A 55 14.54 0.42 -4.13
C TYR A 55 14.31 1.95 -4.10
N SER A 56 13.17 2.42 -4.60
CA SER A 56 12.99 3.85 -4.93
C SER A 56 12.21 4.64 -3.89
N ILE A 57 11.95 4.10 -2.69
CA ILE A 57 11.18 4.79 -1.66
C ILE A 57 12.12 5.41 -0.63
N ASN A 58 11.89 6.68 -0.31
CA ASN A 58 12.67 7.38 0.70
C ASN A 58 12.17 7.03 2.12
N SER A 59 13.02 6.35 2.90
CA SER A 59 12.73 5.94 4.28
C SER A 59 12.94 7.06 5.32
N THR A 60 13.57 8.20 4.96
CA THR A 60 13.96 9.28 5.89
C THR A 60 12.77 9.82 6.68
N ARG A 61 11.61 9.90 6.03
CA ARG A 61 10.36 10.38 6.61
C ARG A 61 9.28 9.30 6.66
N MET A 62 9.71 8.04 6.74
CA MET A 62 8.88 6.84 6.92
C MET A 62 7.81 6.62 5.84
N GLU A 63 8.07 7.05 4.59
CA GLU A 63 7.10 6.88 3.49
C GLU A 63 6.92 5.41 3.11
N ASP A 64 7.98 4.63 3.25
CA ASP A 64 7.98 3.17 3.15
C ASP A 64 7.03 2.53 4.17
N GLN A 65 7.10 2.94 5.43
CA GLN A 65 6.23 2.43 6.49
C GLN A 65 4.78 2.90 6.33
N GLU A 66 4.53 4.08 5.75
CA GLU A 66 3.17 4.50 5.39
C GLU A 66 2.58 3.59 4.31
N LEU A 67 3.37 3.24 3.28
CA LEU A 67 2.93 2.30 2.24
C LEU A 67 2.62 0.92 2.83
N VAL A 68 3.52 0.39 3.67
CA VAL A 68 3.27 -0.85 4.40
C VAL A 68 1.98 -0.75 5.23
N LEU A 69 1.78 0.34 5.98
CA LEU A 69 0.59 0.51 6.81
C LEU A 69 -0.69 0.62 5.96
N ARG A 70 -0.64 1.25 4.79
CA ARG A 70 -1.75 1.25 3.82
C ARG A 70 -2.11 -0.16 3.38
N PHE A 71 -1.11 -0.98 2.99
CA PHE A 71 -1.35 -2.39 2.69
C PHE A 71 -2.03 -3.08 3.87
N ILE A 72 -1.48 -2.95 5.09
CA ILE A 72 -2.01 -3.61 6.28
C ILE A 72 -3.46 -3.22 6.53
N GLY A 73 -3.77 -1.93 6.53
CA GLY A 73 -5.13 -1.44 6.80
C GLY A 73 -6.14 -1.98 5.80
N PHE A 74 -5.84 -1.89 4.50
CA PHE A 74 -6.74 -2.39 3.46
C PHE A 74 -6.78 -3.93 3.38
N TYR A 75 -5.68 -4.63 3.63
CA TYR A 75 -5.66 -6.09 3.74
C TYR A 75 -6.52 -6.55 4.92
N TYR A 76 -6.35 -5.94 6.09
CA TYR A 76 -7.12 -6.26 7.29
C TYR A 76 -8.62 -6.02 7.05
N SER A 77 -8.95 -4.84 6.51
CA SER A 77 -10.32 -4.45 6.13
C SER A 77 -10.94 -5.41 5.12
N ARG A 78 -10.19 -5.94 4.14
CA ARG A 78 -10.79 -6.72 3.05
C ARG A 78 -10.72 -8.25 3.24
N PHE A 79 -9.76 -8.75 4.02
CA PHE A 79 -9.45 -10.19 4.08
C PHE A 79 -9.41 -10.78 5.50
N ILE A 80 -9.27 -9.97 6.54
CA ILE A 80 -9.22 -10.48 7.92
C ILE A 80 -10.50 -10.18 8.68
N ASN A 81 -10.87 -8.90 8.81
CA ASN A 81 -12.00 -8.47 9.61
C ASN A 81 -12.55 -7.13 9.07
N ASN A 82 -13.50 -7.25 8.16
CA ASN A 82 -14.10 -6.13 7.41
C ASN A 82 -15.07 -5.28 8.25
N GLU A 83 -15.47 -5.76 9.42
CA GLU A 83 -16.47 -5.06 10.22
C GLU A 83 -15.83 -3.97 11.08
N THR A 84 -14.62 -4.21 11.59
CA THR A 84 -13.95 -3.33 12.56
C THR A 84 -13.13 -2.20 11.92
N LEU A 85 -12.67 -2.39 10.67
CA LEU A 85 -11.87 -1.39 9.96
C LEU A 85 -12.47 -1.15 8.57
N LYS A 86 -13.14 -0.02 8.39
CA LYS A 86 -13.74 0.40 7.12
C LYS A 86 -13.16 1.71 6.65
N TYR A 87 -12.88 1.79 5.35
CA TYR A 87 -12.41 3.02 4.74
C TYR A 87 -13.58 3.97 4.47
N SER A 88 -13.55 5.15 5.10
CA SER A 88 -14.60 6.18 4.97
C SER A 88 -14.24 7.31 4.00
N GLY A 89 -13.03 7.29 3.42
CA GLY A 89 -12.50 8.40 2.61
C GLY A 89 -11.44 9.24 3.34
N TYR A 90 -11.29 9.06 4.66
CA TYR A 90 -10.28 9.77 5.46
C TYR A 90 -9.06 8.87 5.71
N MET A 91 -8.03 9.02 4.86
CA MET A 91 -6.82 8.20 4.95
C MET A 91 -6.07 8.35 6.27
N SER A 92 -6.05 9.54 6.87
CA SER A 92 -5.36 9.73 8.15
C SER A 92 -5.98 8.85 9.23
N ASP A 93 -7.28 9.01 9.45
CA ASP A 93 -8.03 8.30 10.49
C ASP A 93 -8.00 6.79 10.25
N PHE A 94 -8.09 6.37 8.98
CA PHE A 94 -7.99 4.96 8.62
C PHE A 94 -6.65 4.33 9.03
N LEU A 95 -5.54 5.01 8.76
CA LEU A 95 -4.22 4.53 9.13
C LEU A 95 -3.98 4.64 10.64
N ASP A 96 -4.57 5.61 11.32
CA ASP A 96 -4.52 5.71 12.79
C ASP A 96 -5.23 4.50 13.42
N ASN A 97 -6.43 4.15 12.96
CA ASN A 97 -7.14 2.95 13.42
C ASN A 97 -6.39 1.64 13.06
N ALA A 98 -5.65 1.62 11.93
CA ALA A 98 -4.82 0.47 11.58
C ALA A 98 -3.63 0.28 12.56
N ILE A 99 -3.09 1.37 13.12
CA ILE A 99 -2.10 1.30 14.21
C ILE A 99 -2.73 0.74 15.48
N ASP A 100 -3.94 1.17 15.84
CA ASP A 100 -4.65 0.65 17.01
C ASP A 100 -4.85 -0.88 16.91
N ILE A 101 -5.29 -1.35 15.75
CA ILE A 101 -5.42 -2.80 15.48
C ILE A 101 -4.07 -3.51 15.63
N LEU A 102 -2.98 -2.94 15.13
CA LEU A 102 -1.65 -3.54 15.29
C LEU A 102 -1.18 -3.54 16.75
N ASN A 103 -1.51 -2.51 17.52
CA ASN A 103 -1.16 -2.44 18.94
C ASN A 103 -1.77 -3.60 19.73
N ASP A 104 -3.01 -3.98 19.40
CA ASP A 104 -3.76 -5.04 20.09
C ASP A 104 -3.61 -6.42 19.42
N ALA A 105 -2.98 -6.48 18.24
CA ALA A 105 -2.85 -7.71 17.46
C ALA A 105 -2.01 -8.79 18.15
N LYS A 106 -2.51 -10.04 18.08
CA LYS A 106 -1.78 -11.25 18.50
C LYS A 106 -0.78 -11.71 17.44
N GLY A 107 0.13 -12.60 17.83
CA GLY A 107 1.20 -13.08 16.95
C GLY A 107 0.74 -13.71 15.63
N GLU A 108 -0.39 -14.41 15.64
CA GLU A 108 -0.93 -15.02 14.42
C GLU A 108 -1.38 -13.97 13.40
N THR A 109 -2.01 -12.87 13.85
CA THR A 109 -2.39 -11.74 12.99
C THR A 109 -1.16 -11.15 12.29
N TYR A 110 -0.07 -10.93 13.03
CA TYR A 110 1.21 -10.46 12.47
C TYR A 110 1.79 -11.44 11.43
N LYS A 111 1.70 -12.76 11.69
CA LYS A 111 2.17 -13.80 10.77
C LYS A 111 1.35 -13.80 9.46
N ARG A 112 0.02 -13.74 9.56
CA ARG A 112 -0.90 -13.66 8.41
C ARG A 112 -0.60 -12.43 7.55
N ILE A 113 -0.53 -11.24 8.17
CA ILE A 113 -0.21 -9.98 7.49
C ILE A 113 1.13 -10.06 6.77
N ARG A 114 2.18 -10.58 7.43
CA ARG A 114 3.52 -10.70 6.85
C ARG A 114 3.52 -11.60 5.62
N ASN A 115 2.94 -12.79 5.75
CA ASN A 115 2.92 -13.76 4.66
C ASN A 115 2.15 -13.19 3.45
N ALA A 116 1.02 -12.53 3.71
CA ALA A 116 0.25 -11.85 2.69
C ALA A 116 1.04 -10.74 1.99
N PHE A 117 1.72 -9.90 2.78
CA PHE A 117 2.56 -8.82 2.25
C PHE A 117 3.69 -9.35 1.37
N TYR A 118 4.43 -10.36 1.82
CA TYR A 118 5.54 -10.92 1.04
C TYR A 118 5.06 -11.55 -0.25
N ARG A 119 3.93 -12.27 -0.23
CA ARG A 119 3.30 -12.80 -1.44
C ARG A 119 2.94 -11.69 -2.42
N SER A 120 2.26 -10.65 -1.95
CA SER A 120 1.90 -9.49 -2.78
C SER A 120 3.11 -8.83 -3.42
N MET A 121 4.19 -8.63 -2.66
CA MET A 121 5.40 -8.00 -3.16
C MET A 121 6.12 -8.88 -4.20
N LYS A 122 6.22 -10.20 -3.95
CA LYS A 122 6.76 -11.16 -4.92
C LYS A 122 5.96 -11.14 -6.22
N ASN A 123 4.63 -11.16 -6.12
CA ASN A 123 3.75 -11.11 -7.29
C ASN A 123 3.88 -9.78 -8.03
N ALA A 124 3.93 -8.66 -7.32
CA ALA A 124 4.12 -7.34 -7.95
C ALA A 124 5.45 -7.26 -8.71
N ALA A 125 6.54 -7.75 -8.09
CA ALA A 125 7.84 -7.82 -8.75
C ALA A 125 7.81 -8.71 -9.99
N TYR A 126 7.12 -9.86 -9.94
CA TYR A 126 7.01 -10.76 -11.09
C TYR A 126 6.16 -10.17 -12.23
N PHE A 127 4.99 -9.61 -11.90
CA PHE A 127 4.04 -9.08 -12.88
C PHE A 127 4.44 -7.76 -13.52
N PHE A 128 5.31 -6.98 -12.86
CA PHE A 128 5.62 -5.63 -13.30
C PHE A 128 7.11 -5.28 -13.30
N GLY A 129 7.96 -6.05 -12.61
CA GLY A 129 9.38 -5.74 -12.47
C GLY A 129 9.59 -4.31 -11.95
N LYS A 130 10.48 -3.55 -12.63
CA LYS A 130 10.79 -2.15 -12.30
C LYS A 130 9.57 -1.19 -12.39
N TYR A 131 8.51 -1.62 -13.08
CA TYR A 131 7.30 -0.84 -13.32
C TYR A 131 6.24 -0.99 -12.21
N ALA A 132 6.46 -1.86 -11.24
CA ALA A 132 5.53 -2.13 -10.15
C ALA A 132 5.10 -0.84 -9.42
N PHE A 133 3.79 -0.71 -9.22
CA PHE A 133 3.12 0.39 -8.51
C PHE A 133 3.37 1.79 -9.11
N ARG A 134 3.67 1.88 -10.40
CA ARG A 134 3.91 3.14 -11.11
C ARG A 134 2.81 3.39 -12.13
N LYS A 135 2.55 4.66 -12.41
CA LYS A 135 1.57 5.05 -13.42
C LYS A 135 2.18 4.89 -14.81
N LEU A 136 1.88 3.77 -15.45
CA LEU A 136 2.43 3.40 -16.74
C LEU A 136 1.57 3.95 -17.88
N LYS A 137 2.27 4.29 -18.95
CA LYS A 137 1.77 4.64 -20.27
C LYS A 137 2.66 3.89 -21.27
N HIS A 138 2.21 3.68 -22.50
CA HIS A 138 2.99 2.96 -23.51
C HIS A 138 4.35 3.62 -23.75
N GLU A 139 4.41 4.95 -23.73
CA GLU A 139 5.67 5.71 -23.83
C GLU A 139 6.68 5.35 -22.72
N HIS A 140 6.20 4.95 -21.54
CA HIS A 140 7.05 4.56 -20.41
C HIS A 140 7.62 3.13 -20.54
N LEU A 141 7.11 2.34 -21.48
CA LEU A 141 7.59 0.98 -21.75
C LEU A 141 8.71 0.96 -22.81
N LEU A 142 8.93 2.09 -23.50
CA LEU A 142 9.98 2.22 -24.49
C LEU A 142 11.38 2.17 -23.85
N PRO A 143 12.42 1.74 -24.61
CA PRO A 143 13.80 1.82 -24.16
C PRO A 143 14.17 3.24 -23.71
N ASN A 144 14.95 3.36 -22.63
CA ASN A 144 15.41 4.63 -22.06
C ASN A 144 14.32 5.59 -21.54
N ALA A 145 13.05 5.16 -21.48
CA ALA A 145 12.00 5.98 -20.90
C ALA A 145 12.26 6.29 -19.42
N ARG A 146 11.91 7.51 -19.01
CA ARG A 146 12.07 7.94 -17.61
C ARG A 146 11.24 7.06 -16.68
N LYS A 147 11.88 6.53 -15.64
CA LYS A 147 11.21 5.80 -14.55
C LYS A 147 10.25 6.73 -13.81
N GLN A 148 8.98 6.33 -13.77
CA GLN A 148 7.93 7.06 -13.04
C GLN A 148 8.06 6.84 -11.53
N PHE A 149 7.54 7.76 -10.71
CA PHE A 149 7.53 7.58 -9.26
C PHE A 149 6.51 6.53 -8.79
N ILE A 150 6.74 5.95 -7.61
CA ILE A 150 5.75 5.06 -6.97
C ILE A 150 4.48 5.86 -6.71
N ASN A 151 3.35 5.32 -7.15
CA ASN A 151 2.05 5.90 -6.90
C ASN A 151 1.38 5.19 -5.73
N LYS A 152 1.05 5.92 -4.67
CA LYS A 152 0.45 5.35 -3.44
C LYS A 152 -0.89 4.67 -3.69
N SER A 153 -1.70 5.15 -4.64
CA SER A 153 -2.99 4.52 -4.98
C SER A 153 -2.78 3.17 -5.63
N LEU A 154 -1.92 3.11 -6.66
CA LEU A 154 -1.54 1.86 -7.31
C LEU A 154 -0.88 0.89 -6.33
N PHE A 155 0.05 1.36 -5.49
CA PHE A 155 0.60 0.53 -4.42
C PHE A 155 -0.51 -0.08 -3.57
N THR A 156 -1.44 0.75 -3.08
CA THR A 156 -2.50 0.31 -2.16
C THR A 156 -3.38 -0.76 -2.80
N THR A 157 -3.88 -0.54 -4.03
CA THR A 157 -4.86 -1.47 -4.62
C THR A 157 -4.21 -2.74 -5.13
N TRP A 158 -3.09 -2.62 -5.85
CA TRP A 158 -2.39 -3.77 -6.41
C TRP A 158 -1.79 -4.64 -5.30
N SER A 159 -1.09 -4.06 -4.33
CA SER A 159 -0.50 -4.87 -3.25
C SER A 159 -1.55 -5.66 -2.49
N VAL A 160 -2.72 -5.09 -2.21
CA VAL A 160 -3.77 -5.77 -1.45
C VAL A 160 -4.39 -6.91 -2.25
N LEU A 161 -4.68 -6.72 -3.54
CA LEU A 161 -5.33 -7.76 -4.36
C LEU A 161 -4.37 -8.87 -4.80
N LEU A 162 -3.09 -8.57 -5.00
CA LEU A 162 -2.08 -9.55 -5.41
C LEU A 162 -1.79 -10.62 -4.35
N ASN A 163 -2.19 -10.42 -3.09
CA ASN A 163 -2.08 -11.44 -2.04
C ASN A 163 -2.91 -12.70 -2.37
N SER A 164 -3.95 -12.59 -3.18
CA SER A 164 -4.85 -13.71 -3.46
C SER A 164 -4.26 -14.80 -4.37
N TYR A 165 -3.03 -14.61 -4.85
CA TYR A 165 -2.40 -15.51 -5.83
C TYR A 165 -1.11 -16.09 -5.27
N GLU A 166 -0.94 -17.41 -5.33
CA GLU A 166 0.33 -18.02 -4.93
C GLU A 166 1.42 -17.73 -5.98
N PRO A 167 2.65 -17.35 -5.58
CA PRO A 167 3.66 -16.91 -6.55
C PRO A 167 4.08 -17.99 -7.54
N ASP A 168 4.10 -19.25 -7.12
CA ASP A 168 4.52 -20.36 -7.99
C ASP A 168 3.42 -20.69 -9.02
N ASP A 169 2.14 -20.62 -8.63
CA ASP A 169 1.01 -20.76 -9.57
C ASP A 169 1.05 -19.68 -10.65
N ILE A 170 1.37 -18.44 -10.28
CA ILE A 170 1.50 -17.33 -11.22
C ILE A 170 2.63 -17.56 -12.22
N LYS A 171 3.80 -17.98 -11.74
CA LYS A 171 4.96 -18.24 -12.59
C LYS A 171 4.71 -19.36 -13.60
N ASN A 172 3.90 -20.35 -13.22
CA ASN A 172 3.54 -21.46 -14.09
C ASN A 172 2.46 -21.09 -15.12
N LYS A 173 1.68 -20.03 -14.88
CA LYS A 173 0.56 -19.63 -15.76
C LYS A 173 0.93 -18.55 -16.77
N VAL A 174 1.76 -17.58 -16.38
CA VAL A 174 2.06 -16.40 -17.22
C VAL A 174 3.51 -15.98 -17.10
N ASN A 175 4.00 -15.30 -18.15
CA ASN A 175 5.35 -14.77 -18.19
C ASN A 175 5.55 -13.60 -17.21
N SER A 176 6.81 -13.30 -16.89
CA SER A 176 7.13 -12.07 -16.15
C SER A 176 6.68 -10.83 -16.92
N ASN A 177 6.35 -9.75 -16.20
CA ASN A 177 5.85 -8.49 -16.76
C ASN A 177 4.49 -8.56 -17.48
N HIS A 178 3.77 -9.69 -17.41
CA HIS A 178 2.51 -9.93 -18.15
C HIS A 178 1.42 -8.87 -17.93
N LEU A 179 1.41 -8.16 -16.80
CA LEU A 179 0.39 -7.15 -16.51
C LEU A 179 0.83 -5.70 -16.80
N THR A 180 2.05 -5.47 -17.30
CA THR A 180 2.53 -4.11 -17.60
C THR A 180 1.77 -3.45 -18.74
N GLU A 181 1.62 -4.13 -19.87
CA GLU A 181 0.83 -3.62 -21.00
C GLU A 181 -0.65 -3.46 -20.62
N PRO A 182 -1.34 -4.45 -20.01
CA PRO A 182 -2.73 -4.28 -19.61
C PRO A 182 -2.95 -3.09 -18.67
N LEU A 183 -2.03 -2.85 -17.73
CA LEU A 183 -2.10 -1.69 -16.86
C LEU A 183 -1.87 -0.38 -17.62
N ALA A 184 -0.88 -0.32 -18.52
CA ALA A 184 -0.62 0.88 -19.32
C ALA A 184 -1.82 1.23 -20.22
N SER A 185 -2.37 0.23 -20.91
CA SER A 185 -3.58 0.36 -21.73
C SER A 185 -4.78 0.84 -20.92
N GLU A 186 -5.02 0.29 -19.73
CA GLU A 186 -6.13 0.74 -18.89
C GLU A 186 -5.92 2.17 -18.36
N ILE A 187 -4.69 2.53 -17.98
CA ILE A 187 -4.38 3.89 -17.51
C ILE A 187 -4.61 4.94 -18.61
N GLU A 188 -4.26 4.63 -19.86
CA GLU A 188 -4.42 5.56 -20.98
C GLU A 188 -5.86 5.68 -21.47
N ASN A 189 -6.57 4.57 -21.56
CA ASN A 189 -7.88 4.53 -22.20
C ASN A 189 -9.05 4.74 -21.23
N ASN A 190 -8.80 4.65 -19.91
CA ASN A 190 -9.84 4.84 -18.89
C ASN A 190 -9.60 6.14 -18.08
N ASN A 191 -10.17 7.25 -18.57
CA ASN A 191 -10.09 8.56 -17.92
C ASN A 191 -10.55 8.53 -16.45
N LYS A 192 -11.57 7.74 -16.11
CA LYS A 192 -12.05 7.62 -14.72
C LYS A 192 -11.02 6.95 -13.82
N TYR A 193 -10.35 5.91 -14.33
CA TYR A 193 -9.28 5.24 -13.60
C TYR A 193 -8.04 6.12 -13.48
N TYR A 194 -7.60 6.73 -14.59
CA TYR A 194 -6.50 7.68 -14.61
C TYR A 194 -6.68 8.75 -13.55
N ASP A 195 -7.85 9.39 -13.51
CA ASP A 195 -8.15 10.42 -12.50
C ASP A 195 -8.12 9.86 -11.08
N ALA A 196 -8.70 8.67 -10.84
CA ALA A 196 -8.72 8.01 -9.53
C ALA A 196 -7.33 7.67 -8.96
N ILE A 197 -6.31 7.53 -9.82
CA ILE A 197 -4.91 7.33 -9.41
C ILE A 197 -4.07 8.61 -9.55
N THR A 198 -4.67 9.76 -9.88
CA THR A 198 -3.99 11.05 -10.07
C THR A 198 -4.39 12.08 -9.02
N THR A 199 -5.68 12.39 -8.92
CA THR A 199 -6.19 13.46 -8.07
C THR A 199 -7.14 12.87 -7.02
N GLY A 200 -7.21 13.48 -5.83
CA GLY A 200 -8.09 13.01 -4.77
C GLY A 200 -7.92 11.51 -4.46
N THR A 201 -6.70 10.98 -4.59
CA THR A 201 -6.48 9.51 -4.61
C THR A 201 -6.84 8.78 -3.32
N ASN A 202 -7.09 9.54 -2.24
CA ASN A 202 -7.60 9.01 -0.98
C ASN A 202 -9.14 9.08 -0.90
N ASP A 203 -9.86 9.72 -1.81
CA ASP A 203 -11.32 9.79 -1.71
C ASP A 203 -11.92 8.38 -1.83
N LEU A 204 -13.01 8.14 -1.10
CA LEU A 204 -13.65 6.83 -1.04
C LEU A 204 -14.03 6.32 -2.43
N SER A 205 -14.59 7.20 -3.28
CA SER A 205 -14.98 6.86 -4.65
C SER A 205 -13.77 6.48 -5.51
N LYS A 206 -12.65 7.20 -5.39
CA LYS A 206 -11.41 6.94 -6.16
C LYS A 206 -10.74 5.64 -5.74
N ILE A 207 -10.68 5.36 -4.44
CA ILE A 207 -10.20 4.07 -3.92
C ILE A 207 -11.08 2.92 -4.42
N LYS A 208 -12.41 3.07 -4.39
CA LYS A 208 -13.34 2.05 -4.93
C LYS A 208 -13.14 1.81 -6.42
N ILE A 209 -13.05 2.87 -7.24
CA ILE A 209 -12.76 2.77 -8.67
C ILE A 209 -11.44 2.02 -8.88
N SER A 210 -10.40 2.40 -8.13
CA SER A 210 -9.06 1.82 -8.29
C SER A 210 -9.05 0.33 -7.96
N PHE A 211 -9.73 -0.10 -6.89
CA PHE A 211 -9.87 -1.52 -6.55
C PHE A 211 -10.67 -2.29 -7.61
N ASN A 212 -11.77 -1.72 -8.10
CA ASN A 212 -12.62 -2.38 -9.10
C ASN A 212 -11.88 -2.60 -10.41
N VAL A 213 -11.18 -1.58 -10.91
CA VAL A 213 -10.39 -1.68 -12.14
C VAL A 213 -9.23 -2.66 -11.96
N THR A 214 -8.51 -2.59 -10.83
CA THR A 214 -7.45 -3.57 -10.53
C THR A 214 -7.98 -5.01 -10.52
N LYS A 215 -9.14 -5.23 -9.89
CA LYS A 215 -9.80 -6.55 -9.86
C LYS A 215 -10.20 -7.01 -11.27
N LYS A 216 -10.70 -6.10 -12.11
CA LYS A 216 -11.05 -6.40 -13.51
C LYS A 216 -9.82 -6.84 -14.30
N ILE A 217 -8.73 -6.06 -14.28
CA ILE A 217 -7.48 -6.43 -14.98
C ILE A 217 -6.99 -7.81 -14.53
N LEU A 218 -6.98 -8.08 -13.22
CA LEU A 218 -6.57 -9.36 -12.68
C LEU A 218 -7.48 -10.52 -13.11
N GLY A 219 -8.79 -10.32 -13.20
CA GLY A 219 -9.74 -11.35 -13.62
C GLY A 219 -9.75 -11.61 -15.12
N ASP A 220 -9.45 -10.60 -15.94
CA ASP A 220 -9.43 -10.72 -17.40
C ASP A 220 -8.11 -11.32 -17.92
N LYS A 221 -7.04 -11.31 -17.11
CA LYS A 221 -5.67 -11.61 -17.56
C LYS A 221 -4.96 -12.74 -16.81
N LEU A 222 -5.57 -13.31 -15.76
CA LEU A 222 -5.07 -14.44 -14.96
C LEU A 222 -6.10 -15.57 -14.87
#